data_AF-A0A5N4E7I3-F1
#
_entry.id   AF-A0A5N4E7I3-F1
#
_cell.length_a   1.000
_cell.length_b   1.000
_cell.length_c   1.000
_cell.angle_alpha   90.00
_cell.angle_beta   90.00
_cell.angle_gamma   90.00
#
_symmetry.space_group_name_H-M   'P 1'
#
loop_
_entity.id
_entity.type
_entity.pdbx_description
1 polymer ?
#
loop_
_entity_poly.entity_id
_entity_poly.type
_entity_poly.pdbx_seq_one_letter_code
_entity_poly.pdbx_strand_id
1 'polypeptide(L)'
;ALPDTQITNYAATLHRKKTLVPALYKVIQDLNNELLEPVCHQLFELYRSSEVRLKRFTLQFLPELMWVYLRLTVSRDRQSNGCIEALLLGIYNLEIADKDGNNKVLSFTIPSLSKPSIYHEPSTIGSMALTEGALCQHDLIRVVYSDLHPQRETFTAQNR
;
A
#
# COMPACT_ATOMS: atom_id res chain seq x y z
N ALA A 1 -15.63 -17.60 5.80
CA ALA A 1 -15.68 -16.29 5.12
C ALA A 1 -17.12 -15.74 5.20
N LEU A 2 -17.29 -14.44 5.45
CA LEU A 2 -18.61 -13.80 5.37
C LEU A 2 -19.07 -13.74 3.90
N PRO A 3 -20.38 -13.85 3.60
CA PRO A 3 -20.91 -13.62 2.26
C PRO A 3 -20.58 -12.20 1.75
N ASP A 4 -20.31 -12.02 0.46
CA ASP A 4 -19.86 -10.74 -0.14
C ASP A 4 -20.80 -9.55 0.15
N THR A 5 -22.11 -9.81 0.19
CA THR A 5 -23.13 -8.81 0.56
C THR A 5 -23.03 -8.37 2.02
N GLN A 6 -22.65 -9.28 2.93
CA GLN A 6 -22.45 -8.96 4.34
C GLN A 6 -21.14 -8.21 4.59
N ILE A 7 -20.09 -8.50 3.82
CA ILE A 7 -18.79 -7.79 3.90
C ILE A 7 -18.97 -6.30 3.54
N THR A 8 -19.70 -6.03 2.47
CA THR A 8 -19.98 -4.67 2.00
C THR A 8 -20.75 -3.86 3.06
N ASN A 9 -21.78 -4.48 3.67
CA ASN A 9 -22.57 -3.86 4.74
C ASN A 9 -21.75 -3.65 6.02
N TYR A 10 -20.89 -4.60 6.37
CA TYR A 10 -19.98 -4.46 7.50
C TYR A 10 -19.01 -3.30 7.30
N ALA A 11 -18.37 -3.21 6.12
CA ALA A 11 -17.48 -2.11 5.77
C ALA A 11 -18.19 -0.75 5.84
N ALA A 12 -19.45 -0.69 5.39
CA ALA A 12 -20.27 0.50 5.46
C ALA A 12 -20.64 0.91 6.88
N THR A 13 -20.61 0.02 7.88
CA THR A 13 -21.00 0.34 9.26
C THR A 13 -19.81 0.50 10.21
N LEU A 14 -18.60 0.11 9.78
CA LEU A 14 -17.40 0.11 10.60
C LEU A 14 -17.05 1.48 11.19
N HIS A 15 -17.24 2.55 10.40
CA HIS A 15 -17.03 3.93 10.84
C HIS A 15 -17.94 4.37 12.01
N ARG A 16 -19.07 3.68 12.22
CA ARG A 16 -20.00 3.96 13.33
C ARG A 16 -19.48 3.41 14.66
N LYS A 17 -18.54 2.47 14.65
CA LYS A 17 -17.94 1.87 15.84
C LYS A 17 -16.81 2.75 16.40
N LYS A 18 -17.16 3.93 16.92
CA LYS A 18 -16.20 4.96 17.36
C LYS A 18 -15.19 4.50 18.42
N THR A 19 -15.57 3.53 19.26
CA THR A 19 -14.70 2.98 20.32
C THR A 19 -13.72 1.93 19.82
N LEU A 20 -13.95 1.36 18.63
CA LEU A 20 -13.15 0.26 18.11
C LEU A 20 -11.75 0.70 17.74
N VAL A 21 -11.60 1.83 17.02
CA VAL A 21 -10.28 2.29 16.56
C VAL A 21 -9.35 2.58 17.75
N PRO A 22 -9.74 3.35 18.79
CA PRO A 22 -8.91 3.54 19.97
C PRO A 22 -8.58 2.23 20.71
N ALA A 23 -9.52 1.28 20.76
CA ALA A 23 -9.27 -0.02 21.40
C ALA A 23 -8.24 -0.84 20.61
N LEU A 24 -8.30 -0.84 19.28
CA LEU A 24 -7.32 -1.52 18.44
C LEU A 24 -5.93 -0.90 18.57
N TYR A 25 -5.81 0.43 18.64
CA TYR A 25 -4.53 1.08 18.94
C TYR A 25 -3.95 0.61 20.28
N LYS A 26 -4.77 0.53 21.34
CA LYS A 26 -4.32 0.02 22.64
C LYS A 26 -3.82 -1.42 22.57
N VAL A 27 -4.51 -2.29 21.82
CA VAL A 27 -4.08 -3.68 21.62
C VAL A 27 -2.75 -3.74 20.85
N ILE A 28 -2.58 -2.93 19.80
CA ILE A 28 -1.34 -2.89 19.00
C ILE A 28 -0.16 -2.37 19.83
N GLN A 29 -0.40 -1.40 20.71
CA GLN A 29 0.63 -0.80 21.57
C GLN A 29 1.05 -1.70 22.73
N ASP A 30 0.15 -2.55 23.21
CA ASP A 30 0.40 -3.50 24.30
C ASP A 30 0.81 -4.87 23.75
N LEU A 31 2.12 -5.12 23.73
CA LEU A 31 2.69 -6.36 23.20
C LEU A 31 2.35 -7.60 24.03
N ASN A 32 1.95 -7.44 25.29
CA ASN A 32 1.56 -8.59 26.11
C ASN A 32 0.05 -8.86 26.02
N ASN A 33 -0.65 -8.15 25.14
CA ASN A 33 -2.09 -8.28 24.99
C ASN A 33 -2.45 -9.59 24.26
N GLU A 34 -3.24 -10.43 24.90
CA GLU A 34 -3.73 -11.70 24.35
C GLU A 34 -4.55 -11.53 23.06
N LEU A 35 -5.09 -10.33 22.81
CA LEU A 35 -5.87 -10.03 21.61
C LEU A 35 -5.00 -9.62 20.41
N LEU A 36 -3.69 -9.44 20.58
CA LEU A 36 -2.84 -8.90 19.52
C LEU A 36 -2.78 -9.80 18.28
N GLU A 37 -2.54 -11.10 18.48
CA GLU A 37 -2.50 -12.08 17.38
C GLU A 37 -3.84 -12.18 16.62
N PRO A 38 -5.00 -12.39 17.26
CA PRO A 38 -6.28 -12.44 16.53
C PRO A 38 -6.63 -11.09 15.89
N VAL A 39 -6.22 -9.96 16.47
CA VAL A 39 -6.37 -8.65 15.83
C VAL A 39 -5.51 -8.55 14.57
N CYS A 40 -4.24 -8.95 14.62
CA CYS A 40 -3.37 -8.92 13.44
C CYS A 40 -3.91 -9.83 12.32
N HIS A 41 -4.36 -11.03 12.67
CA HIS A 41 -4.98 -11.96 11.72
C HIS A 41 -6.26 -11.37 11.11
N GLN A 42 -7.14 -10.78 11.93
CA GLN A 42 -8.36 -10.17 11.43
C GLN A 42 -8.07 -8.96 10.54
N LEU A 43 -7.09 -8.13 10.88
CA LEU A 43 -6.67 -7.00 10.06
C LEU A 43 -6.13 -7.46 8.69
N PHE A 44 -5.40 -8.57 8.67
CA PHE A 44 -4.95 -9.20 7.42
C PHE A 44 -6.13 -9.67 6.57
N GLU A 45 -7.10 -10.38 7.16
CA GLU A 45 -8.29 -10.83 6.43
C GLU A 45 -9.13 -9.66 5.88
N LEU A 46 -9.25 -8.56 6.65
CA LEU A 46 -9.87 -7.33 6.17
C LEU A 46 -9.10 -6.72 4.98
N TYR A 47 -7.77 -6.74 5.04
CA TYR A 47 -6.92 -6.23 3.96
C TYR A 47 -6.96 -7.09 2.70
N ARG A 48 -7.05 -8.41 2.86
CA ARG A 48 -7.14 -9.39 1.76
C ARG A 48 -8.47 -9.30 1.01
N SER A 49 -9.52 -8.77 1.65
CA SER A 49 -10.82 -8.58 1.01
C SER A 49 -10.75 -7.68 -0.24
N SER A 50 -11.71 -7.83 -1.16
CA SER A 50 -11.84 -6.96 -2.35
C SER A 50 -12.39 -5.56 -2.03
N GLU A 51 -12.81 -5.32 -0.78
CA GLU A 51 -13.48 -4.09 -0.37
C GLU A 51 -12.47 -3.01 0.06
N VAL A 52 -12.38 -1.95 -0.75
CA VAL A 52 -11.43 -0.84 -0.56
C VAL A 52 -11.58 -0.16 0.81
N ARG A 53 -12.81 -0.10 1.36
CA ARG A 53 -13.05 0.49 2.70
C ARG A 53 -12.38 -0.31 3.81
N LEU A 54 -12.36 -1.64 3.70
CA LEU A 54 -11.72 -2.51 4.69
C LEU A 54 -10.19 -2.45 4.58
N LYS A 55 -9.66 -2.39 3.35
CA LYS A 55 -8.24 -2.12 3.12
C LYS A 55 -7.79 -0.82 3.78
N ARG A 56 -8.51 0.28 3.53
CA ARG A 56 -8.24 1.59 4.15
C ARG A 56 -8.33 1.56 5.67
N PHE A 57 -9.32 0.83 6.21
CA PHE A 57 -9.45 0.64 7.65
C PHE A 57 -8.23 -0.06 8.25
N THR A 58 -7.68 -1.10 7.60
CA THR A 58 -6.44 -1.73 8.07
C THR A 58 -5.25 -0.79 7.93
N LEU A 59 -5.12 -0.06 6.81
CA LEU A 59 -3.99 0.84 6.55
C LEU A 59 -3.87 2.00 7.54
N GLN A 60 -4.96 2.41 8.20
CA GLN A 60 -4.87 3.47 9.22
C GLN A 60 -3.98 3.08 10.41
N PHE A 61 -3.83 1.77 10.68
CA PHE A 61 -2.98 1.25 11.75
C PHE A 61 -1.54 0.97 11.30
N LEU A 62 -1.26 1.05 9.99
CA LEU A 62 0.04 0.73 9.42
C LEU A 62 1.20 1.51 10.05
N PRO A 63 1.10 2.84 10.29
CA PRO A 63 2.18 3.58 10.95
C PRO A 63 2.49 3.07 12.36
N GLU A 64 1.48 2.70 13.13
CA GLU A 64 1.65 2.17 14.49
C GLU A 64 2.27 0.77 14.47
N LEU A 65 1.80 -0.10 13.57
CA LEU A 65 2.35 -1.44 13.36
C LEU A 65 3.83 -1.37 12.97
N MET A 66 4.19 -0.46 12.06
CA MET A 66 5.59 -0.21 11.68
C MET A 66 6.41 0.28 12.87
N TRP A 67 5.90 1.25 13.64
CA TRP A 67 6.59 1.76 14.82
C TRP A 67 6.89 0.65 15.84
N VAL A 68 5.88 -0.14 16.17
CA VAL A 68 6.01 -1.27 17.11
C VAL A 68 6.99 -2.32 16.59
N TYR A 69 6.89 -2.70 15.31
CA TYR A 69 7.81 -3.64 14.67
C TYR A 69 9.27 -3.15 14.72
N LEU A 70 9.53 -1.90 14.33
CA LEU A 70 10.87 -1.33 14.31
C LEU A 70 11.45 -1.21 15.72
N ARG A 71 10.63 -0.82 16.71
CA ARG A 71 11.04 -0.76 18.12
C ARG A 71 11.48 -2.13 18.65
N LEU A 72 10.71 -3.19 18.35
CA LEU A 72 11.03 -4.57 18.73
C LEU A 72 12.30 -5.08 18.07
N THR A 73 12.48 -4.72 16.81
CA THR A 73 13.66 -5.09 16.02
C THR A 73 14.97 -4.57 16.66
N VAL A 74 14.92 -3.42 17.33
CA VAL A 74 16.08 -2.80 18.00
C VAL A 74 16.33 -3.41 19.39
N SER A 75 15.29 -3.81 20.12
CA SER A 75 15.42 -4.28 21.50
C SER A 75 16.03 -5.68 21.65
N ARG A 76 16.28 -6.41 20.55
CA ARG A 76 16.81 -7.81 20.51
C ARG A 76 16.03 -8.82 21.35
N ASP A 77 14.83 -8.43 21.79
CA ASP A 77 13.95 -9.28 22.57
C ASP A 77 13.23 -10.23 21.61
N ARG A 78 13.88 -11.37 21.29
CA ARG A 78 13.44 -12.34 20.26
C ARG A 78 12.15 -13.09 20.61
N GLN A 79 11.57 -12.84 21.78
CA GLN A 79 10.21 -13.29 22.11
C GLN A 79 9.12 -12.44 21.44
N SER A 80 9.50 -11.39 20.68
CA SER A 80 8.60 -10.45 20.02
C SER A 80 7.60 -11.10 19.06
N ASN A 81 6.32 -10.86 19.32
CA ASN A 81 5.13 -11.30 18.58
C ASN A 81 5.28 -11.24 17.05
N GLY A 82 5.57 -12.38 16.42
CA GLY A 82 5.70 -12.53 14.97
C GLY A 82 4.42 -12.24 14.19
N CYS A 83 3.28 -12.01 14.85
CA CYS A 83 2.01 -11.68 14.21
C CYS A 83 2.02 -10.30 13.53
N ILE A 84 2.73 -9.31 14.09
CA ILE A 84 2.88 -7.98 13.46
C ILE A 84 3.75 -8.10 12.21
N GLU A 85 4.87 -8.83 12.30
CA GLU A 85 5.74 -9.09 11.15
C GLU A 85 4.97 -9.83 10.04
N ALA A 86 4.23 -10.89 10.39
CA ALA A 86 3.42 -11.65 9.44
C ALA A 86 2.34 -10.77 8.77
N LEU A 87 1.69 -9.88 9.52
CA LEU A 87 0.72 -8.93 8.97
C LEU A 87 1.38 -7.97 7.98
N LEU A 88 2.50 -7.35 8.34
CA LEU A 88 3.22 -6.40 7.49
C LEU A 88 3.74 -7.08 6.21
N LEU A 89 4.31 -8.28 6.35
CA LEU A 89 4.79 -9.10 5.24
C LEU A 89 3.63 -9.52 4.32
N GLY A 90 2.50 -9.92 4.90
CA GLY A 90 1.29 -10.25 4.15
C GLY A 90 0.74 -9.06 3.36
N ILE A 91 0.71 -7.87 3.97
CA ILE A 91 0.31 -6.62 3.30
C ILE A 91 1.26 -6.32 2.13
N TYR A 92 2.58 -6.41 2.35
CA TYR A 92 3.58 -6.22 1.31
C TYR A 92 3.36 -7.16 0.13
N ASN A 93 3.25 -8.46 0.38
CA ASN A 93 3.06 -9.47 -0.67
C ASN A 93 1.75 -9.27 -1.46
N LEU A 94 0.69 -8.79 -0.81
CA LEU A 94 -0.55 -8.43 -1.49
C LEU A 94 -0.42 -7.15 -2.33
N GLU A 95 0.42 -6.20 -1.90
CA GLU A 95 0.59 -4.94 -2.63
C GLU A 95 1.52 -5.03 -3.83
N ILE A 96 2.52 -5.91 -3.80
CA ILE A 96 3.41 -6.10 -4.95
C ILE A 96 2.74 -6.83 -6.12
N ALA A 97 1.61 -7.53 -5.89
CA ALA A 97 0.87 -8.24 -6.92
C ALA A 97 -0.34 -7.44 -7.44
N ASP A 98 -0.58 -7.47 -8.76
CA ASP A 98 -1.75 -6.90 -9.42
C ASP A 98 -2.99 -7.80 -9.28
N LYS A 99 -4.11 -7.38 -9.89
CA LYS A 99 -5.38 -8.11 -9.82
C LYS A 99 -5.31 -9.49 -10.49
N ASP A 100 -4.36 -9.66 -11.41
CA ASP A 100 -4.14 -10.88 -12.18
C ASP A 100 -3.03 -11.75 -11.55
N GLY A 101 -2.45 -11.30 -10.44
CA GLY A 101 -1.39 -12.00 -9.70
C GLY A 101 0.03 -11.74 -10.24
N ASN A 102 0.20 -10.84 -11.19
CA ASN A 102 1.51 -10.47 -11.70
C ASN A 102 2.16 -9.39 -10.83
N ASN A 103 3.48 -9.34 -10.82
CA ASN A 103 4.21 -8.31 -10.10
C ASN A 103 3.94 -6.93 -10.72
N LYS A 104 3.56 -5.96 -9.88
CA LYS A 104 3.29 -4.58 -10.26
C LYS A 104 4.59 -3.85 -10.59
N VAL A 105 4.60 -3.17 -11.74
CA VAL A 105 5.59 -2.13 -12.08
C VAL A 105 4.89 -0.79 -12.03
N LEU A 106 5.36 0.12 -11.17
CA LEU A 106 4.81 1.47 -11.10
C LEU A 106 5.67 2.43 -11.91
N SER A 107 5.00 3.07 -12.87
CA SER A 107 5.62 4.00 -13.79
C SER A 107 4.72 5.19 -14.03
N PHE A 108 5.31 6.31 -14.43
CA PHE A 108 4.57 7.43 -15.00
C PHE A 108 5.27 7.93 -16.26
N THR A 109 4.54 8.70 -17.05
CA THR A 109 5.06 9.32 -18.26
C THR A 109 5.40 10.77 -17.94
N ILE A 110 6.61 11.20 -18.29
CA ILE A 110 7.00 12.60 -18.14
C ILE A 110 6.22 13.42 -19.19
N PRO A 111 5.43 14.43 -18.79
CA PRO A 111 4.71 15.27 -19.74
C PRO A 111 5.70 16.10 -20.57
N SER A 112 5.33 16.37 -21.83
CA SER A 112 6.12 17.19 -22.74
C SER A 112 5.26 18.30 -23.31
N LEU A 113 5.82 19.51 -23.41
CA LEU A 113 5.16 20.64 -24.08
C LEU A 113 5.08 20.44 -25.61
N SER A 114 6.02 19.67 -26.17
CA SER A 114 6.07 19.35 -27.60
C SER A 114 5.04 18.28 -28.02
N LYS A 115 4.26 17.75 -27.08
CA LYS A 115 3.14 16.82 -27.34
C LYS A 115 1.83 17.48 -26.89
N PRO A 116 0.74 17.33 -27.65
CA PRO A 116 -0.55 17.86 -27.23
C PRO A 116 -1.01 17.22 -25.93
N SER A 117 -1.68 18.01 -25.10
CA SER A 117 -2.23 17.56 -23.82
C SER A 117 -3.65 18.08 -23.65
N ILE A 118 -4.34 17.67 -22.58
CA ILE A 118 -5.69 18.17 -22.27
C ILE A 118 -5.72 19.67 -21.93
N TYR A 119 -4.55 20.30 -21.71
CA TYR A 119 -4.43 21.69 -21.28
C TYR A 119 -3.84 22.60 -22.36
N HIS A 120 -3.16 22.06 -23.37
CA HIS A 120 -2.47 22.88 -24.36
C HIS A 120 -2.29 22.16 -25.71
N GLU A 121 -2.19 22.98 -26.75
CA GLU A 121 -1.79 22.55 -28.10
C GLU A 121 -0.36 23.07 -28.37
N PRO A 122 0.61 22.25 -28.81
CA PRO A 122 2.00 22.69 -28.95
C PRO A 122 2.16 23.87 -29.89
N SER A 123 1.33 23.94 -30.95
CA SER A 123 1.32 25.05 -31.92
C SER A 123 1.02 26.43 -31.31
N THR A 124 0.44 26.49 -30.11
CA THR A 124 0.16 27.74 -29.38
C THR A 124 1.35 28.25 -28.58
N ILE A 125 2.35 27.41 -28.35
CA ILE A 125 3.60 27.74 -27.68
C ILE A 125 4.55 28.22 -28.78
N GLY A 126 4.80 29.54 -28.82
CA GLY A 126 5.32 30.25 -30.01
C GLY A 126 6.60 29.70 -30.68
N SER A 127 6.86 30.19 -31.90
CA SER A 127 7.86 29.79 -32.92
C SER A 127 9.28 29.36 -32.46
N MET A 128 9.40 28.28 -31.70
CA MET A 128 10.59 27.41 -31.64
C MET A 128 10.33 26.09 -32.40
N ALA A 129 9.68 26.21 -33.57
CA ALA A 129 9.15 25.10 -34.36
C ALA A 129 10.20 24.06 -34.79
N LEU A 130 11.48 24.44 -34.86
CA LEU A 130 12.57 23.53 -35.27
C LEU A 130 12.99 22.54 -34.17
N THR A 131 12.92 22.92 -32.89
CA THR A 131 13.21 22.00 -31.77
C THR A 131 11.96 21.22 -31.35
N GLU A 132 10.79 21.84 -31.38
CA GLU A 132 9.55 21.14 -31.03
C GLU A 132 9.16 20.06 -32.04
N GLY A 133 9.31 20.32 -33.35
CA GLY A 133 9.03 19.31 -34.38
C GLY A 133 9.92 18.07 -34.23
N ALA A 134 11.21 18.26 -33.91
CA ALA A 134 12.14 17.18 -33.63
C ALA A 134 11.78 16.43 -32.34
N LEU A 135 11.39 17.13 -31.27
CA LEU A 135 10.99 16.52 -30.00
C LEU A 135 9.62 15.82 -30.07
N CYS A 136 8.71 16.31 -30.91
CA CYS A 136 7.40 15.68 -31.14
C CYS A 136 7.53 14.34 -31.86
N GLN A 137 8.63 14.08 -32.57
CA GLN A 137 8.88 12.77 -33.18
C GLN A 137 9.34 11.71 -32.17
N HIS A 138 9.86 12.13 -31.01
CA HIS A 138 10.22 11.19 -29.95
C HIS A 138 8.99 10.75 -29.15
N ASP A 139 8.99 9.49 -28.74
CA ASP A 139 8.01 9.01 -27.78
C ASP A 139 8.20 9.69 -26.42
N LEU A 140 7.08 9.83 -25.70
CA LEU A 140 7.14 10.35 -24.34
C LEU A 140 7.99 9.40 -23.47
N ILE A 141 8.79 9.99 -22.60
CA ILE A 141 9.66 9.24 -21.71
C ILE A 141 8.80 8.60 -20.61
N ARG A 142 8.79 7.27 -20.56
CA ARG A 142 8.21 6.50 -19.46
C ARG A 142 9.28 6.22 -18.41
N VAL A 143 9.01 6.61 -17.18
CA VAL A 143 9.90 6.41 -16.03
C VAL A 143 9.29 5.39 -15.09
N VAL A 144 10.05 4.34 -14.76
CA VAL A 144 9.72 3.40 -13.69
C VAL A 144 10.30 3.94 -12.40
N TYR A 145 9.44 4.19 -11.40
CA TYR A 145 9.88 4.71 -10.09
C TYR A 145 9.81 3.64 -8.99
N SER A 146 9.02 2.59 -9.20
CA SER A 146 9.02 1.39 -8.37
C SER A 146 8.94 0.19 -9.29
N ASP A 147 10.00 -0.62 -9.25
CA ASP A 147 10.17 -1.78 -10.11
C ASP A 147 9.51 -3.04 -9.53
N LEU A 148 9.74 -4.18 -10.18
CA LEU A 148 9.29 -5.51 -9.78
C LEU A 148 9.86 -5.90 -8.40
N HIS A 149 9.04 -5.75 -7.37
CA HIS A 149 9.36 -6.22 -6.03
C HIS A 149 9.09 -7.72 -5.91
N PRO A 150 10.06 -8.53 -5.47
CA PRO A 150 9.87 -9.97 -5.31
C PRO A 150 9.09 -10.31 -4.04
N GLN A 151 8.27 -11.36 -4.09
CA GLN A 151 7.62 -11.91 -2.91
C GLN A 151 8.65 -12.28 -1.84
N ARG A 152 8.30 -12.04 -0.57
CA ARG A 152 9.15 -12.36 0.58
C ARG A 152 8.45 -13.31 1.54
N GLU A 153 9.21 -14.29 2.03
CA GLU A 153 8.75 -15.23 3.06
C GLU A 153 9.05 -14.74 4.48
N THR A 154 10.06 -13.89 4.64
CA THR A 154 10.47 -13.31 5.94
C THR A 154 11.10 -11.93 5.75
N PHE A 155 11.07 -11.11 6.80
CA PHE A 155 11.90 -9.91 6.85
C PHE A 155 13.30 -10.24 7.37
N THR A 156 14.28 -9.64 6.72
CA THR A 156 15.71 -9.74 6.99
C THR A 156 16.26 -8.33 7.14
N ALA A 157 17.46 -8.18 7.68
CA ALA A 157 18.08 -6.86 7.85
C ALA A 157 18.28 -6.09 6.53
N GLN A 158 18.28 -6.76 5.37
CA GLN A 158 18.50 -6.16 4.05
C GLN A 158 17.21 -5.76 3.32
N ASN A 159 16.08 -6.41 3.63
CA ASN A 159 14.82 -6.24 2.88
C ASN A 159 13.67 -5.63 3.71
N ARG A 160 13.89 -5.40 5.01
CA ARG A 160 12.94 -4.78 5.94
C ARG A 160 12.90 -3.26 5.83
#